data_AF-A0AAU8LRI4-F1
#
_entry.id   AF-A0AAU8LRI4-F1
#
_cell.length_a   1.000
_cell.length_b   1.000
_cell.length_c   1.000
_cell.angle_alpha   90.00
_cell.angle_beta   90.00
_cell.angle_gamma   90.00
#
_symmetry.space_group_name_H-M   'P 1'
#
loop_
_entity.id
_entity.type
_entity.pdbx_description
1 polymer ?
#
loop_
_entity_poly.entity_id
_entity_poly.type
_entity_poly.pdbx_seq_one_letter_code
_entity_poly.pdbx_strand_id
1 'polypeptide(L)'
;MKKIHLLTGLLWLFICLGHSFSFELIRQDVVQFPLALLLSILLPVSFWLLAKGEKQRYLALLFVGIFIINTSFLFVIMRGSFATKQQMAEQLKAGIQPDLAEYLITAVSAHKRQIAARLIYQLHGVALPFKNDAGGYTLYEPDKADKEKFQKNFFAQNELKLRQGGFAASFATATLLMLIHVGLFIALLVFLVLYDQGKLERDE
;
A
#
# COMPACT_ATOMS: atom_id res chain seq x y z
N MET A 1 8.84 -9.22 -34.87
CA MET A 1 8.94 -9.17 -33.39
C MET A 1 9.67 -10.39 -32.79
N LYS A 2 10.89 -10.75 -33.26
CA LYS A 2 11.54 -12.04 -32.88
C LYS A 2 12.35 -12.00 -31.57
N LYS A 3 12.52 -10.85 -30.92
CA LYS A 3 13.44 -10.68 -29.77
C LYS A 3 12.79 -10.05 -28.52
N ILE A 4 11.46 -10.07 -28.40
CA ILE A 4 10.75 -9.49 -27.23
C ILE A 4 11.16 -10.19 -25.93
N HIS A 5 11.39 -11.51 -25.96
CA HIS A 5 11.88 -12.26 -24.80
C HIS A 5 13.26 -11.80 -24.34
N LEU A 6 14.18 -11.44 -25.26
CA LEU A 6 15.49 -10.90 -24.91
C LEU A 6 15.36 -9.54 -24.22
N LEU A 7 14.52 -8.64 -24.76
CA LEU A 7 14.26 -7.34 -24.15
C LEU A 7 13.65 -7.49 -22.75
N THR A 8 12.71 -8.43 -22.59
CA THR A 8 12.05 -8.70 -21.31
C THR A 8 13.03 -9.25 -20.28
N GLY A 9 13.90 -10.19 -20.68
CA GLY A 9 14.96 -10.72 -19.82
C GLY A 9 15.96 -9.63 -19.40
N LEU A 10 16.38 -8.76 -20.33
CA LEU A 10 17.25 -7.63 -20.03
C LEU A 10 16.59 -6.63 -19.09
N LEU A 11 15.32 -6.29 -19.30
CA LEU A 11 14.56 -5.41 -18.43
C LEU A 11 14.47 -5.99 -17.01
N TRP A 12 14.19 -7.29 -16.90
CA TRP A 12 14.13 -7.97 -15.61
C TRP A 12 15.50 -7.98 -14.91
N LEU A 13 16.58 -8.29 -15.64
CA LEU A 13 17.95 -8.20 -15.13
C LEU A 13 18.30 -6.79 -14.66
N PHE A 14 17.92 -5.77 -15.42
CA PHE A 14 18.12 -4.37 -15.04
C PHE A 14 17.42 -4.03 -13.73
N ILE A 15 16.19 -4.54 -13.53
CA ILE A 15 15.46 -4.36 -12.26
C ILE A 15 16.16 -5.09 -11.11
N CYS A 16 16.62 -6.33 -11.31
CA CYS A 16 17.37 -7.07 -10.30
C CYS A 16 18.69 -6.38 -9.92
N LEU A 17 19.43 -5.89 -10.90
CA LEU A 17 20.68 -5.15 -10.70
C LEU A 17 20.41 -3.82 -10.01
N GLY A 18 19.43 -3.04 -10.48
CA GLY A 18 19.09 -1.77 -9.86
C GLY A 18 18.56 -1.93 -8.44
N HIS A 19 17.90 -3.04 -8.11
CA HIS A 19 17.54 -3.35 -6.71
C HIS A 19 18.78 -3.60 -5.84
N SER A 20 19.89 -4.07 -6.43
CA SER A 20 21.14 -4.34 -5.72
C SER A 20 22.03 -3.09 -5.59
N PHE A 21 22.05 -2.21 -6.60
CA PHE A 21 22.95 -1.04 -6.64
C PHE A 21 22.26 0.30 -6.32
N SER A 22 20.95 0.43 -6.54
CA SER A 22 20.19 1.68 -6.40
C SER A 22 18.78 1.41 -5.86
N PHE A 23 18.73 0.69 -4.74
CA PHE A 23 17.51 0.23 -4.09
C PHE A 23 16.48 1.35 -3.85
N GLU A 24 16.92 2.51 -3.39
CA GLU A 24 16.02 3.64 -3.09
C GLU A 24 15.30 4.17 -4.34
N LEU A 25 15.97 4.17 -5.49
CA LEU A 25 15.44 4.72 -6.74
C LEU A 25 14.41 3.78 -7.36
N ILE A 26 14.67 2.46 -7.32
CA ILE A 26 13.71 1.45 -7.81
C ILE A 26 12.46 1.36 -6.94
N ARG A 27 12.59 1.64 -5.64
CA ARG A 27 11.48 1.56 -4.69
C ARG A 27 10.55 2.78 -4.72
N GLN A 28 10.88 3.81 -5.48
CA GLN A 28 9.96 4.93 -5.69
C GLN A 28 8.76 4.45 -6.51
N ASP A 29 7.54 4.70 -6.03
CA ASP A 29 6.28 4.33 -6.68
C ASP A 29 6.26 4.73 -8.18
N VAL A 30 6.80 5.91 -8.49
CA VAL A 30 6.88 6.48 -9.85
C VAL A 30 7.71 5.63 -10.81
N VAL A 31 8.68 4.87 -10.30
CA VAL A 31 9.58 4.02 -11.08
C VAL A 31 9.12 2.56 -11.01
N GLN A 32 8.77 2.11 -9.81
CA GLN A 32 8.37 0.73 -9.54
C GLN A 32 7.12 0.30 -10.31
N PHE A 33 6.07 1.13 -10.30
CA PHE A 33 4.79 0.75 -10.91
C PHE A 33 4.82 0.68 -12.44
N PRO A 34 5.42 1.63 -13.17
CA PRO A 34 5.58 1.49 -14.62
C PRO A 34 6.43 0.28 -15.02
N LEU A 35 7.50 0.00 -14.28
CA LEU A 35 8.33 -1.19 -14.52
C LEU A 35 7.56 -2.48 -14.26
N ALA A 36 6.81 -2.53 -13.18
CA ALA A 36 5.93 -3.66 -12.87
C ALA A 36 4.85 -3.85 -13.94
N LEU A 37 4.25 -2.77 -14.45
CA LEU A 37 3.28 -2.81 -15.55
C LEU A 37 3.88 -3.39 -16.83
N LEU A 38 5.06 -2.89 -17.21
CA LEU A 38 5.78 -3.37 -18.38
C LEU A 38 6.10 -4.85 -18.27
N LEU A 39 6.69 -5.29 -17.16
CA LEU A 39 6.93 -6.71 -16.92
C LEU A 39 5.63 -7.52 -16.87
N SER A 40 4.53 -6.91 -16.40
CA SER A 40 3.26 -7.59 -16.27
C SER A 40 2.69 -8.06 -17.61
N ILE A 41 2.99 -7.32 -18.68
CA ILE A 41 2.56 -7.62 -20.04
C ILE A 41 3.66 -8.42 -20.77
N LEU A 42 4.90 -7.99 -20.63
CA LEU A 42 6.03 -8.55 -21.38
C LEU A 42 6.37 -9.99 -20.98
N LEU A 43 6.22 -10.36 -19.70
CA LEU A 43 6.51 -11.73 -19.24
C LEU A 43 5.53 -12.75 -19.83
N PRO A 44 4.19 -12.58 -19.73
CA PRO A 44 3.26 -13.50 -20.37
C PRO A 44 3.42 -13.59 -21.89
N VAL A 45 3.64 -12.46 -22.56
CA VAL A 45 3.84 -12.42 -24.02
C VAL A 45 5.14 -13.13 -24.42
N SER A 46 6.21 -12.94 -23.66
CA SER A 46 7.49 -13.62 -23.91
C SER A 46 7.38 -15.12 -23.67
N PHE A 47 6.69 -15.53 -22.61
CA PHE A 47 6.35 -16.93 -22.36
C PHE A 47 5.61 -17.52 -23.55
N TRP A 48 4.54 -16.88 -24.03
CA TRP A 48 3.77 -17.34 -25.18
C TRP A 48 4.64 -17.55 -26.43
N LEU A 49 5.45 -16.56 -26.77
CA LEU A 49 6.33 -16.62 -27.95
C LEU A 49 7.33 -17.78 -27.88
N LEU A 50 7.87 -18.05 -26.69
CA LEU A 50 8.82 -19.14 -26.46
C LEU A 50 8.13 -20.51 -26.41
N ALA A 51 6.94 -20.58 -25.81
CA ALA A 51 6.16 -21.81 -25.66
C ALA A 51 5.72 -22.38 -27.02
N LYS A 52 5.48 -21.53 -28.02
CA LYS A 52 5.17 -21.95 -29.39
C LYS A 52 6.34 -22.67 -30.09
N GLY A 53 7.58 -22.48 -29.64
CA GLY A 53 8.77 -23.08 -30.24
C GLY A 53 9.19 -24.37 -29.55
N GLU A 54 9.24 -25.50 -30.27
CA GLU A 54 9.63 -26.81 -29.71
C GLU A 54 11.01 -26.81 -29.02
N LYS A 55 11.98 -26.07 -29.58
CA LYS A 55 13.36 -26.02 -29.05
C LYS A 55 13.55 -25.07 -27.86
N GLN A 56 12.55 -24.27 -27.48
CA GLN A 56 12.68 -23.20 -26.47
C GLN A 56 11.84 -23.43 -25.21
N ARG A 57 11.34 -24.66 -24.99
CA ARG A 57 10.52 -25.03 -23.82
C ARG A 57 11.20 -24.73 -22.48
N TYR A 58 12.51 -24.97 -22.34
CA TYR A 58 13.25 -24.64 -21.12
C TYR A 58 13.32 -23.14 -20.83
N LEU A 59 13.45 -22.31 -21.88
CA LEU A 59 13.39 -20.87 -21.75
C LEU A 59 11.99 -20.40 -21.36
N ALA A 60 10.93 -21.01 -21.90
CA ALA A 60 9.56 -20.72 -21.48
C ALA A 60 9.36 -21.01 -19.98
N LEU A 61 9.88 -22.11 -19.45
CA LEU A 61 9.85 -22.43 -18.02
C LEU A 61 10.57 -21.39 -17.16
N LEU A 62 11.71 -20.86 -17.62
CA LEU A 62 12.41 -19.77 -16.93
C LEU A 62 11.53 -18.51 -16.83
N PHE A 63 10.77 -18.18 -17.88
CA PHE A 63 9.82 -17.06 -17.85
C PHE A 63 8.65 -17.29 -16.88
N VAL A 64 8.20 -18.54 -16.71
CA VAL A 64 7.23 -18.89 -15.65
C VAL A 64 7.84 -18.67 -14.26
N GLY A 65 9.09 -19.06 -14.04
CA GLY A 65 9.81 -18.79 -12.80
C GLY A 65 9.90 -17.30 -12.49
N ILE A 66 10.29 -16.49 -13.49
CA ILE A 66 10.34 -15.03 -13.37
C ILE A 66 8.94 -14.45 -13.04
N PHE A 67 7.89 -14.96 -13.70
CA PHE A 67 6.51 -14.56 -13.44
C PHE A 67 6.09 -14.83 -11.98
N ILE A 68 6.42 -15.99 -11.42
CA ILE A 68 6.12 -16.34 -10.02
C ILE A 68 6.85 -15.41 -9.05
N ILE A 69 8.13 -15.12 -9.31
CA ILE A 69 8.92 -14.20 -8.49
C ILE A 69 8.31 -12.80 -8.51
N ASN A 70 7.95 -12.29 -9.69
CA ASN A 70 7.37 -10.97 -9.85
C ASN A 70 5.99 -10.86 -9.17
N THR A 71 5.16 -11.89 -9.32
CA THR A 71 3.86 -11.98 -8.64
C THR A 71 4.02 -11.98 -7.12
N SER A 72 5.00 -12.72 -6.60
CA SER A 72 5.30 -12.76 -5.16
C SER A 72 5.74 -11.39 -4.64
N PHE A 73 6.55 -10.67 -5.41
CA PHE A 73 6.99 -9.32 -5.06
C PHE A 73 5.82 -8.32 -5.01
N LEU A 74 4.94 -8.32 -6.02
CA LEU A 74 3.72 -7.52 -6.04
C LEU A 74 2.81 -7.81 -4.84
N PHE A 75 2.69 -9.09 -4.46
CA PHE A 75 1.92 -9.51 -3.30
C PHE A 75 2.49 -8.97 -1.99
N VAL A 76 3.82 -9.00 -1.81
CA VAL A 76 4.50 -8.44 -0.62
C VAL A 76 4.23 -6.94 -0.50
N ILE A 77 4.33 -6.18 -1.60
CA ILE A 77 4.04 -4.73 -1.62
C ILE A 77 2.58 -4.48 -1.23
N MET A 78 1.66 -5.20 -1.84
CA MET A 78 0.23 -5.08 -1.57
C MET A 78 -0.07 -5.35 -0.08
N ARG A 79 0.49 -6.41 0.49
CA ARG A 79 0.33 -6.74 1.92
C ARG A 79 0.93 -5.66 2.82
N GLY A 80 2.12 -5.16 2.51
CA GLY A 80 2.78 -4.10 3.27
C GLY A 80 1.99 -2.79 3.28
N SER A 81 1.50 -2.36 2.11
CA SER A 81 0.65 -1.17 1.98
C SER A 81 -0.69 -1.34 2.71
N PHE A 82 -1.28 -2.54 2.68
CA PHE A 82 -2.51 -2.84 3.41
C PHE A 82 -2.31 -2.79 4.93
N ALA A 83 -1.29 -3.48 5.46
CA ALA A 83 -1.01 -3.50 6.90
C ALA A 83 -0.71 -2.09 7.44
N THR A 84 0.09 -1.32 6.71
CA THR A 84 0.42 0.07 7.07
C THR A 84 -0.82 0.97 7.03
N LYS A 85 -1.68 0.81 6.02
CA LYS A 85 -2.95 1.52 5.91
C LYS A 85 -3.88 1.20 7.09
N GLN A 86 -3.94 -0.06 7.54
CA GLN A 86 -4.75 -0.47 8.68
C GLN A 86 -4.23 0.16 9.98
N GLN A 87 -2.92 0.09 10.23
CA GLN A 87 -2.31 0.69 11.41
C GLN A 87 -2.51 2.22 11.46
N MET A 88 -2.39 2.90 10.31
CA MET A 88 -2.66 4.35 10.22
C MET A 88 -4.16 4.67 10.36
N ALA A 89 -5.04 3.82 9.85
CA ALA A 89 -6.49 4.00 10.00
C ALA A 89 -6.92 3.91 11.47
N GLU A 90 -6.33 3.01 12.24
CA GLU A 90 -6.57 2.88 13.68
C GLU A 90 -6.09 4.12 14.43
N GLN A 91 -4.90 4.63 14.11
CA GLN A 91 -4.38 5.88 14.70
C GLN A 91 -5.22 7.11 14.37
N LEU A 92 -5.74 7.20 13.15
CA LEU A 92 -6.56 8.32 12.69
C LEU A 92 -8.02 8.26 13.17
N LYS A 93 -8.51 7.07 13.54
CA LYS A 93 -9.87 6.86 14.09
C LYS A 93 -9.94 7.03 15.60
N ALA A 94 -8.82 7.24 16.28
CA ALA A 94 -8.82 7.57 17.70
C ALA A 94 -9.48 8.95 17.91
N GLY A 95 -10.80 8.95 18.11
CA GLY A 95 -11.53 10.10 18.63
C GLY A 95 -11.13 10.41 20.08
N ILE A 96 -11.94 11.22 20.77
CA ILE A 96 -11.73 11.46 22.20
C ILE A 96 -11.90 10.12 22.93
N GLN A 97 -10.87 9.69 23.64
CA GLN A 97 -10.92 8.44 24.41
C GLN A 97 -12.00 8.56 25.49
N PRO A 98 -12.95 7.60 25.60
CA PRO A 98 -14.03 7.64 26.58
C PRO A 98 -13.51 7.83 28.00
N ASP A 99 -12.47 7.09 28.37
CA ASP A 99 -11.83 7.19 29.69
C ASP A 99 -11.34 8.62 29.96
N LEU A 100 -10.71 9.27 28.97
CA LEU A 100 -10.21 10.64 29.09
C LEU A 100 -11.35 11.66 29.23
N ALA A 101 -12.47 11.43 28.54
CA ALA A 101 -13.67 12.25 28.68
C ALA A 101 -14.32 12.06 30.07
N GLU A 102 -14.31 10.84 30.61
CA GLU A 102 -14.84 10.54 31.94
C GLU A 102 -14.05 11.28 33.05
N TYR A 103 -12.73 11.39 32.90
CA TYR A 103 -11.87 12.15 33.81
C TYR A 103 -12.26 13.63 33.94
N LEU A 104 -13.02 14.22 33.00
CA LEU A 104 -13.55 15.59 33.13
C LEU A 104 -14.52 15.74 34.30
N ILE A 105 -15.11 14.64 34.76
CA ILE A 105 -16.16 14.59 35.77
C ILE A 105 -15.70 13.81 37.00
N THR A 106 -15.04 12.66 36.80
CA THR A 106 -14.76 11.68 37.86
C THR A 106 -13.42 11.88 38.57
N ALA A 107 -12.50 12.69 38.02
CA ALA A 107 -11.19 12.85 38.64
C ALA A 107 -11.28 13.52 40.02
N VAL A 108 -10.39 13.09 40.92
CA VAL A 108 -10.43 13.45 42.36
C VAL A 108 -10.35 14.97 42.60
N SER A 109 -9.63 15.72 41.77
CA SER A 109 -9.45 17.18 41.92
C SER A 109 -9.83 17.94 40.66
N ALA A 110 -10.33 19.17 40.79
CA ALA A 110 -10.57 20.04 39.63
C ALA A 110 -9.32 20.25 38.77
N HIS A 111 -8.13 20.29 39.38
CA HIS A 111 -6.87 20.38 38.65
C HIS A 111 -6.65 19.19 37.70
N LYS A 112 -6.93 17.95 38.12
CA LYS A 112 -6.82 16.77 37.24
C LYS A 112 -7.85 16.80 36.11
N ARG A 113 -9.07 17.26 36.39
CA ARG A 113 -10.14 17.41 35.38
C ARG A 113 -9.77 18.48 34.34
N GLN A 114 -9.17 19.59 34.79
CA GLN A 114 -8.65 20.64 33.92
C GLN A 114 -7.50 20.12 33.05
N ILE A 115 -6.59 19.30 33.60
CA ILE A 115 -5.53 18.64 32.81
C ILE A 115 -6.14 17.73 31.73
N ALA A 116 -7.18 16.96 32.05
CA ALA A 116 -7.88 16.15 31.05
C ALA A 116 -8.50 17.02 29.95
N ALA A 117 -9.16 18.13 30.30
CA ALA A 117 -9.71 19.08 29.33
C ALA A 117 -8.63 19.71 28.44
N ARG A 118 -7.50 20.07 29.03
CA ARG A 118 -6.30 20.55 28.33
C ARG A 118 -5.78 19.52 27.32
N LEU A 119 -5.63 18.27 27.74
CA LEU A 119 -5.13 17.19 26.87
C LEU A 119 -6.08 16.95 25.70
N ILE A 120 -7.40 16.93 25.95
CA ILE A 120 -8.41 16.81 24.90
C ILE A 120 -8.30 17.97 23.91
N TYR A 121 -8.17 19.21 24.39
CA TYR A 121 -7.97 20.36 23.52
C TYR A 121 -6.68 20.25 22.69
N GLN A 122 -5.56 19.90 23.31
CA GLN A 122 -4.28 19.75 22.60
C GLN A 122 -4.32 18.66 21.53
N LEU A 123 -5.16 17.63 21.68
CA LEU A 123 -5.26 16.50 20.75
C LEU A 123 -6.31 16.72 19.66
N HIS A 124 -7.42 17.38 19.99
CA HIS A 124 -8.61 17.45 19.13
C HIS A 124 -9.07 18.87 18.80
N GLY A 125 -8.53 19.90 19.46
CA GLY A 125 -8.89 21.30 19.26
C GLY A 125 -10.25 21.70 19.84
N VAL A 126 -10.90 20.81 20.59
CA VAL A 126 -12.23 21.04 21.17
C VAL A 126 -12.08 21.42 22.65
N ALA A 127 -12.58 22.60 23.01
CA ALA A 127 -12.68 23.01 24.41
C ALA A 127 -13.91 22.35 25.04
N LEU A 128 -13.70 21.57 26.09
CA LEU A 128 -14.78 20.88 26.80
C LEU A 128 -14.98 21.44 28.21
N PRO A 129 -16.23 21.43 28.71
CA PRO A 129 -16.50 21.76 30.10
C PRO A 129 -15.99 20.63 31.02
N PHE A 130 -15.51 21.02 32.20
CA PHE A 130 -15.11 20.10 33.27
C PHE A 130 -15.75 20.51 34.60
N LYS A 131 -15.90 19.57 35.53
CA LYS A 131 -16.52 19.83 36.84
C LYS A 131 -15.51 20.54 37.74
N ASN A 132 -15.84 21.69 38.32
CA ASN A 132 -14.97 22.41 39.25
C ASN A 132 -15.12 21.89 40.70
N ASP A 133 -14.36 22.45 41.64
CA ASP A 133 -14.40 22.02 43.06
C ASP A 133 -15.72 22.39 43.75
N ALA A 134 -16.42 23.42 43.26
CA ALA A 134 -17.77 23.80 43.73
C ALA A 134 -18.88 22.92 43.13
N GLY A 135 -18.53 21.92 42.31
CA GLY A 135 -19.47 21.00 41.68
C GLY A 135 -20.19 21.53 40.43
N GLY A 136 -19.92 22.78 40.03
CA GLY A 136 -20.40 23.37 38.78
C GLY A 136 -19.53 23.00 37.57
N TYR A 137 -19.99 23.33 36.36
CA TYR A 137 -19.22 23.12 35.13
C TYR A 137 -18.53 24.42 34.71
N THR A 138 -17.27 24.31 34.29
CA THR A 138 -16.48 25.41 33.77
C THR A 138 -15.85 25.01 32.45
N LEU A 139 -15.90 25.89 31.44
CA LEU A 139 -15.30 25.65 30.13
C LEU A 139 -13.78 25.80 30.21
N TYR A 140 -13.04 24.89 29.59
CA TYR A 140 -11.58 25.03 29.47
C TYR A 140 -11.21 26.20 28.55
N GLU A 141 -10.38 27.12 29.03
CA GLU A 141 -9.81 28.21 28.24
C GLU A 141 -8.37 27.89 27.84
N PRO A 142 -8.10 27.60 26.55
CA PRO A 142 -6.77 27.24 26.08
C PRO A 142 -5.83 28.44 26.01
N ASP A 143 -4.61 28.27 26.51
CA ASP A 143 -3.55 29.26 26.42
C ASP A 143 -2.85 29.23 25.04
N LYS A 144 -1.83 30.09 24.85
CA LYS A 144 -1.05 30.10 23.58
C LYS A 144 -0.30 28.78 23.35
N ALA A 145 0.28 28.20 24.39
CA ALA A 145 1.04 26.95 24.27
C ALA A 145 0.15 25.76 23.89
N ASP A 146 -1.09 25.74 24.38
CA ASP A 146 -2.09 24.74 24.02
C ASP A 146 -2.48 24.81 22.55
N LYS A 147 -2.67 26.04 22.04
CA LYS A 147 -2.98 26.29 20.63
C LYS A 147 -1.82 25.87 19.72
N GLU A 148 -0.59 26.18 20.09
CA GLU A 148 0.61 25.74 19.36
C GLU A 148 0.73 24.22 19.35
N LYS A 149 0.48 23.57 20.49
CA LYS A 149 0.54 22.11 20.58
C LYS A 149 -0.57 21.43 19.78
N PHE A 150 -1.78 22.00 19.78
CA PHE A 150 -2.86 21.57 18.89
C PHE A 150 -2.45 21.70 17.42
N GLN A 151 -1.93 22.85 16.99
CA GLN A 151 -1.49 23.03 15.61
C GLN A 151 -0.45 21.99 15.19
N LYS A 152 0.57 21.74 16.03
CA LYS A 152 1.57 20.71 15.78
C LYS A 152 0.94 19.32 15.61
N ASN A 153 0.02 18.95 16.49
CA ASN A 153 -0.68 17.67 16.43
C ASN A 153 -1.60 17.56 15.20
N PHE A 154 -2.30 18.65 14.85
CA PHE A 154 -3.16 18.74 13.68
C PHE A 154 -2.36 18.56 12.37
N PHE A 155 -1.20 19.22 12.25
CA PHE A 155 -0.31 19.03 11.11
C PHE A 155 0.23 17.59 11.04
N ALA A 156 0.65 17.02 12.16
CA ALA A 156 1.10 15.62 12.21
C ALA A 156 0.00 14.63 11.78
N GLN A 157 -1.24 14.83 12.26
CA GLN A 157 -2.39 14.01 11.85
C GLN A 157 -2.73 14.17 10.36
N ASN A 158 -2.67 15.40 9.82
CA ASN A 158 -2.90 15.62 8.39
C ASN A 158 -1.79 15.01 7.53
N GLU A 159 -0.54 15.07 7.97
CA GLU A 159 0.57 14.38 7.30
C GLU A 159 0.32 12.87 7.27
N LEU A 160 -0.13 12.29 8.40
CA LEU A 160 -0.52 10.87 8.46
C LEU A 160 -1.68 10.54 7.50
N LYS A 161 -2.70 11.41 7.40
CA LYS A 161 -3.81 11.25 6.43
C LYS A 161 -3.31 11.30 4.98
N LEU A 162 -2.42 12.23 4.66
CA LEU A 162 -1.82 12.34 3.32
C LEU A 162 -1.02 11.08 2.98
N ARG A 163 -0.20 10.59 3.92
CA ARG A 163 0.54 9.33 3.77
C ARG A 163 -0.42 8.15 3.60
N GLN A 164 -1.49 8.06 4.38
CA GLN A 164 -2.52 7.02 4.24
C GLN A 164 -3.17 7.03 2.84
N GLY A 165 -3.43 8.22 2.28
CA GLY A 165 -3.88 8.40 0.90
C GLY A 165 -2.88 7.85 -0.12
N GLY A 166 -1.59 8.15 0.05
CA GLY A 166 -0.51 7.59 -0.77
C GLY A 166 -0.46 6.05 -0.73
N PHE A 167 -0.55 5.44 0.46
CA PHE A 167 -0.61 3.98 0.61
C PHE A 167 -1.86 3.37 -0.04
N ALA A 168 -3.01 4.05 0.02
CA ALA A 168 -4.23 3.58 -0.64
C ALA A 168 -4.08 3.55 -2.17
N ALA A 169 -3.46 4.58 -2.75
CA ALA A 169 -3.14 4.62 -4.18
C ALA A 169 -2.13 3.53 -4.58
N SER A 170 -1.08 3.34 -3.78
CA SER A 170 -0.08 2.28 -3.96
C SER A 170 -0.72 0.88 -3.92
N PHE A 171 -1.60 0.62 -2.94
CA PHE A 171 -2.34 -0.63 -2.83
C PHE A 171 -3.26 -0.89 -4.04
N ALA A 172 -4.06 0.11 -4.43
CA ALA A 172 -4.98 -0.01 -5.57
C ALA A 172 -4.21 -0.29 -6.88
N THR A 173 -3.09 0.41 -7.07
CA THR A 173 -2.21 0.22 -8.24
C THR A 173 -1.60 -1.18 -8.25
N ALA A 174 -1.04 -1.65 -7.13
CA ALA A 174 -0.48 -3.00 -7.02
C ALA A 174 -1.55 -4.09 -7.28
N THR A 175 -2.77 -3.87 -6.77
CA THR A 175 -3.91 -4.79 -6.99
C THR A 175 -4.29 -4.85 -8.46
N LEU A 176 -4.46 -3.70 -9.11
CA LEU A 176 -4.76 -3.61 -10.53
C LEU A 176 -3.68 -4.30 -11.38
N LEU A 177 -2.41 -4.03 -11.08
CA LEU A 177 -1.27 -4.67 -11.76
C LEU A 177 -1.29 -6.18 -11.60
N MET A 178 -1.56 -6.69 -10.40
CA MET A 178 -1.67 -8.12 -10.15
C MET A 178 -2.81 -8.76 -10.95
N LEU A 179 -3.99 -8.11 -10.99
CA LEU A 179 -5.13 -8.58 -11.78
C LEU A 179 -4.80 -8.64 -13.28
N ILE A 180 -4.17 -7.60 -13.81
CA ILE A 180 -3.73 -7.58 -15.21
C ILE A 180 -2.69 -8.69 -15.44
N HIS A 181 -1.68 -8.81 -14.57
CA HIS A 181 -0.60 -9.76 -14.75
C HIS A 181 -1.08 -11.21 -14.75
N VAL A 182 -1.86 -11.58 -13.74
CA VAL A 182 -2.41 -12.93 -13.59
C VAL A 182 -3.46 -13.21 -14.65
N GLY A 183 -4.37 -12.27 -14.90
CA GLY A 183 -5.42 -12.42 -15.90
C GLY A 183 -4.86 -12.63 -17.31
N LEU A 184 -3.87 -11.84 -17.70
CA LEU A 184 -3.23 -11.92 -19.02
C LEU A 184 -2.42 -13.23 -19.16
N PHE A 185 -1.75 -13.67 -18.10
CA PHE A 185 -1.05 -14.95 -18.08
C PHE A 185 -2.00 -16.15 -18.21
N ILE A 186 -3.10 -16.17 -17.45
CA ILE A 186 -4.13 -17.23 -17.55
C ILE A 186 -4.76 -17.23 -18.94
N ALA A 187 -5.14 -16.07 -19.47
CA ALA A 187 -5.74 -15.97 -20.81
C ALA A 187 -4.82 -16.55 -21.89
N LEU A 188 -3.51 -16.24 -21.83
CA LEU A 188 -2.53 -16.80 -22.75
C LEU A 188 -2.31 -18.30 -22.55
N LEU A 189 -2.33 -18.80 -21.31
CA LEU A 189 -2.27 -20.24 -21.04
C LEU A 189 -3.48 -20.98 -21.64
N VAL A 190 -4.68 -20.47 -21.43
CA VAL A 190 -5.91 -21.04 -22.02
C VAL A 190 -5.82 -21.05 -23.54
N PHE A 191 -5.37 -19.95 -24.14
CA PHE A 191 -5.18 -19.88 -25.58
C PHE A 191 -4.14 -20.88 -26.09
N LEU A 192 -3.14 -21.22 -25.28
CA LEU A 192 -2.06 -22.14 -25.65
C LEU A 192 -2.61 -23.55 -25.71
N VAL A 193 -3.34 -23.93 -24.67
CA VAL A 193 -3.99 -25.25 -24.56
C VAL A 193 -4.99 -25.45 -25.69
N LEU A 194 -5.85 -24.47 -25.95
CA LEU A 194 -6.83 -24.54 -27.04
C LEU A 194 -6.16 -24.59 -28.42
N TYR A 195 -5.08 -23.83 -28.62
CA TYR A 195 -4.33 -23.85 -29.88
C TYR A 195 -3.65 -25.20 -30.14
N ASP A 196 -3.08 -25.82 -29.10
CA ASP A 196 -2.40 -27.11 -29.21
C ASP A 196 -3.40 -28.26 -29.47
N GLN A 197 -4.56 -28.24 -28.81
CA GLN A 197 -5.66 -29.17 -29.06
C GLN A 197 -6.18 -29.08 -30.50
N GLY A 198 -6.44 -27.86 -31.00
CA GLY A 198 -6.92 -27.65 -32.37
C GLY A 198 -5.86 -27.88 -33.46
N LYS A 199 -4.60 -28.17 -33.09
CA LYS A 199 -3.56 -28.63 -34.01
C LYS A 199 -3.55 -30.16 -34.07
N LEU A 200 -3.66 -30.83 -32.93
CA LEU A 200 -3.80 -32.29 -32.84
C LEU A 200 -5.01 -32.80 -33.64
N GLU A 201 -6.17 -32.13 -33.54
CA GLU A 201 -7.38 -32.48 -34.31
C GLU A 201 -7.27 -32.23 -35.82
N ARG A 202 -6.29 -31.46 -36.29
CA ARG A 202 -6.07 -31.16 -37.71
C ARG A 202 -5.04 -32.06 -38.39
N ASP A 203 -4.24 -32.75 -37.59
CA ASP A 203 -3.20 -33.67 -38.05
C ASP A 203 -3.67 -35.15 -37.99
N GLU A 204 -4.89 -35.42 -37.50
CA GLU A 204 -5.65 -36.70 -37.60
C GLU A 204 -6.61 -36.71 -38.80
#